data_AF-A0A812YWH9-F1
#
_entry.id   AF-A0A812YWH9-F1
#
_cell.length_a   1.000
_cell.length_b   1.000
_cell.length_c   1.000
_cell.angle_alpha   90.00
_cell.angle_beta   90.00
_cell.angle_gamma   90.00
#
_symmetry.space_group_name_H-M   'P 1'
#
loop_
_entity.id
_entity.type
_entity.pdbx_description
1 polymer ?
#
loop_
_entity_poly.entity_id
_entity_poly.type
_entity_poly.pdbx_seq_one_letter_code
_entity_poly.pdbx_strand_id
1 'polypeptide(L)'
;VCCRRKYSNLTRCWRLLLDTAGLGRVSFIPFCRAARAMGFTHVTTLWKQLDVNSSGFITLESWDPTSYKSLMQFRTICLREYGGLREAFKFGLDRSGSGTCTKKELRQFLQDFDFAGDCAALWSALDENEDGYLTVDELDFLSQWQGERYRSDEVERQFDRGLKRLLLCRQGRLGSKGSSFMSSVASMKR
;
A
#
# COMPACT_ATOMS: atom_id res chain seq x y z
N VAL A 1 -12.95 5.09 -20.78
CA VAL A 1 -13.94 4.02 -21.07
C VAL A 1 -13.28 2.70 -21.45
N CYS A 2 -12.33 2.65 -22.39
CA CYS A 2 -11.60 1.44 -22.77
C CYS A 2 -10.91 0.72 -21.59
N CYS A 3 -10.23 1.47 -20.71
CA CYS A 3 -9.53 0.94 -19.53
C CYS A 3 -10.45 0.20 -18.57
N ARG A 4 -11.60 0.81 -18.21
CA ARG A 4 -12.60 0.18 -17.32
C ARG A 4 -13.22 -1.07 -17.95
N ARG A 5 -13.44 -1.09 -19.27
CA ARG A 5 -14.00 -2.26 -19.95
C ARG A 5 -13.03 -3.46 -19.98
N LYS A 6 -11.73 -3.21 -20.12
CA LYS A 6 -10.72 -4.28 -20.25
C LYS A 6 -10.13 -4.73 -18.91
N TYR A 7 -10.04 -3.82 -17.94
CA TYR A 7 -9.35 -4.05 -16.66
C TYR A 7 -10.24 -3.88 -15.44
N SER A 8 -11.57 -3.83 -15.61
CA SER A 8 -12.58 -3.59 -14.56
C SER A 8 -12.54 -2.17 -13.98
N ASN A 9 -11.39 -1.72 -13.50
CA ASN A 9 -11.20 -0.42 -12.87
C ASN A 9 -9.93 0.30 -13.39
N LEU A 10 -9.80 1.59 -13.06
CA LEU A 10 -8.70 2.43 -13.56
C LEU A 10 -7.36 2.11 -12.90
N THR A 11 -7.36 1.68 -11.64
CA THR A 11 -6.14 1.33 -10.90
C THR A 11 -5.55 0.01 -11.36
N ARG A 12 -6.37 -1.00 -11.65
CA ARG A 12 -5.92 -2.25 -12.29
C ARG A 12 -5.39 -2.00 -13.70
N CYS A 13 -6.05 -1.12 -14.46
CA CYS A 13 -5.48 -0.66 -15.74
C CYS A 13 -4.13 0.02 -15.54
N TRP A 14 -3.99 0.86 -14.50
CA TRP A 14 -2.72 1.52 -14.20
C TRP A 14 -1.62 0.49 -13.95
N ARG A 15 -1.83 -0.41 -13.00
CA ARG A 15 -0.83 -1.40 -12.57
C ARG A 15 -0.47 -2.40 -13.68
N LEU A 16 -1.45 -2.90 -14.43
CA LEU A 16 -1.23 -3.97 -15.41
C LEU A 16 -0.83 -3.50 -16.81
N LEU A 17 -1.11 -2.24 -17.17
CA LEU A 17 -0.85 -1.74 -18.52
C LEU A 17 0.18 -0.61 -18.54
N LEU A 18 0.07 0.36 -17.62
CA LEU A 18 0.84 1.60 -17.69
C LEU A 18 2.09 1.55 -16.81
N ASP A 19 1.95 1.10 -15.57
CA ASP A 19 2.98 1.11 -14.52
C ASP A 19 3.31 -0.30 -14.06
N THR A 20 3.63 -1.18 -15.01
CA THR A 20 3.95 -2.60 -14.74
C THR A 20 5.19 -2.79 -13.85
N ALA A 21 6.03 -1.75 -13.74
CA ALA A 21 7.21 -1.74 -12.88
C ALA A 21 6.92 -1.15 -11.48
N GLY A 22 5.71 -0.65 -11.22
CA GLY A 22 5.33 -0.11 -9.91
C GLY A 22 6.13 1.13 -9.50
N LEU A 23 6.44 2.02 -10.44
CA LEU A 23 7.18 3.27 -10.16
C LEU A 23 6.26 4.40 -9.66
N GLY A 24 4.95 4.31 -9.93
CA GLY A 24 3.96 5.33 -9.63
C GLY A 24 3.90 6.45 -10.67
N ARG A 25 4.65 6.32 -11.77
CA ARG A 25 4.69 7.29 -12.88
C ARG A 25 5.11 6.62 -14.19
N VAL A 26 4.65 7.17 -15.30
CA VAL A 26 4.88 6.62 -16.64
C VAL A 26 5.33 7.71 -17.59
N SER A 27 6.51 7.53 -18.19
CA SER A 27 7.03 8.46 -19.20
C SER A 27 6.44 8.19 -20.59
N PHE A 28 6.70 9.10 -21.52
CA PHE A 28 6.12 9.06 -22.87
C PHE A 28 6.35 7.74 -23.61
N ILE A 29 7.54 7.15 -23.51
CA ILE A 29 7.91 5.96 -24.29
C ILE A 29 7.15 4.71 -23.81
N PRO A 30 7.15 4.34 -22.52
CA PRO A 30 6.30 3.24 -22.01
C PRO A 30 4.82 3.47 -22.29
N PHE A 31 4.31 4.69 -22.06
CA PHE A 31 2.92 5.03 -22.39
C PHE A 31 2.61 4.76 -23.86
N CYS A 32 3.52 5.14 -24.78
CA CYS A 32 3.29 4.93 -26.19
C CYS A 32 3.14 3.46 -26.58
N ARG A 33 3.94 2.58 -25.96
CA ARG A 33 3.84 1.14 -26.19
C ARG A 33 2.51 0.60 -25.68
N ALA A 34 2.13 0.99 -24.46
CA ALA A 34 0.86 0.59 -23.85
C ALA A 34 -0.36 1.05 -24.66
N ALA A 35 -0.38 2.32 -25.09
CA ALA A 35 -1.47 2.87 -25.90
C ALA A 35 -1.60 2.16 -27.25
N ARG A 36 -0.48 1.86 -27.94
CA ARG A 36 -0.52 1.10 -29.20
C ARG A 36 -1.01 -0.33 -28.99
N ALA A 37 -0.59 -1.00 -27.90
CA ALA A 37 -1.08 -2.33 -27.55
C ALA A 37 -2.60 -2.36 -27.26
N MET A 38 -3.18 -1.20 -26.93
CA MET A 38 -4.62 -1.02 -26.77
C MET A 38 -5.34 -0.63 -28.07
N GLY A 39 -4.62 -0.50 -29.19
CA GLY A 39 -5.18 -0.16 -30.51
C GLY A 39 -5.26 1.34 -30.80
N PHE A 40 -4.66 2.21 -29.99
CA PHE A 40 -4.61 3.64 -30.26
C PHE A 40 -3.57 3.98 -31.34
N THR A 41 -3.98 4.76 -32.35
CA THR A 41 -3.12 5.20 -33.45
C THR A 41 -2.52 6.59 -33.20
N HIS A 42 -3.30 7.53 -32.67
CA HIS A 42 -2.89 8.93 -32.44
C HIS A 42 -2.33 9.18 -31.03
N VAL A 43 -1.33 8.38 -30.65
CA VAL A 43 -0.79 8.32 -29.28
C VAL A 43 -0.14 9.63 -28.81
N THR A 44 0.52 10.37 -29.71
CA THR A 44 1.16 11.65 -29.37
C THR A 44 0.14 12.72 -28.98
N THR A 45 -1.02 12.72 -29.65
CA THR A 45 -2.13 13.62 -29.32
C THR A 45 -2.75 13.23 -27.98
N LEU A 46 -2.92 11.93 -27.74
CA LEU A 46 -3.42 11.41 -26.47
C LEU A 46 -2.49 11.78 -25.30
N TRP A 47 -1.18 11.68 -25.50
CA TRP A 47 -0.20 12.10 -24.49
C TRP A 47 -0.38 13.57 -24.11
N LYS A 48 -0.48 14.48 -25.08
CA LYS A 48 -0.65 15.92 -24.81
C LYS A 48 -1.93 16.24 -24.02
N GLN A 49 -2.95 15.39 -24.11
CA GLN A 49 -4.18 15.54 -23.32
C GLN A 49 -4.04 15.02 -21.89
N LEU A 50 -3.10 14.10 -21.65
CA LEU A 50 -2.88 13.48 -20.33
C LEU A 50 -1.77 14.18 -19.55
N ASP A 51 -0.67 14.55 -20.22
CA ASP A 51 0.45 15.33 -19.67
C ASP A 51 0.17 16.83 -19.78
N VAL A 52 -0.94 17.27 -19.17
CA VAL A 52 -1.44 18.66 -19.25
C VAL A 52 -0.41 19.65 -18.72
N ASN A 53 0.36 19.24 -17.71
CA ASN A 53 1.36 20.07 -17.05
C ASN A 53 2.74 20.01 -17.75
N SER A 54 2.88 19.24 -18.84
CA SER A 54 4.17 18.99 -19.49
C SER A 54 5.26 18.53 -18.51
N SER A 55 4.87 17.73 -17.51
CA SER A 55 5.80 17.18 -16.52
C SER A 55 6.68 16.08 -17.15
N GLY A 56 6.27 15.56 -18.31
CA GLY A 56 6.92 14.43 -18.96
C GLY A 56 6.50 13.08 -18.37
N PHE A 57 5.55 13.09 -17.43
CA PHE A 57 5.04 11.91 -16.76
C PHE A 57 3.52 11.96 -16.63
N ILE A 58 2.90 10.79 -16.75
CA ILE A 58 1.56 10.57 -16.23
C ILE A 58 1.73 9.91 -14.86
N THR A 59 0.92 10.29 -13.88
CA THR A 59 0.92 9.72 -12.52
C THR A 59 -0.45 9.12 -12.20
N LEU A 60 -0.53 8.22 -11.21
CA LEU A 60 -1.84 7.73 -10.76
C LEU A 60 -2.72 8.86 -10.22
N GLU A 61 -2.12 9.89 -9.61
CA GLU A 61 -2.86 11.08 -9.16
C GLU A 61 -3.64 11.74 -10.31
N SER A 62 -3.00 11.94 -11.46
CA SER A 62 -3.68 12.47 -12.66
C SER A 62 -4.67 11.49 -13.31
N TRP A 63 -4.44 10.19 -13.14
CA TRP A 63 -5.20 9.12 -13.82
C TRP A 63 -6.45 8.67 -13.05
N ASP A 64 -6.32 8.50 -11.74
CA ASP A 64 -7.38 8.10 -10.80
C ASP A 64 -7.13 8.76 -9.42
N PRO A 65 -7.49 10.04 -9.26
CA PRO A 65 -7.23 10.81 -8.03
C PRO A 65 -7.84 10.16 -6.78
N THR A 66 -9.00 9.53 -6.92
CA THR A 66 -9.72 8.89 -5.81
C THR A 66 -8.93 7.71 -5.27
N SER A 67 -8.49 6.80 -6.15
CA SER A 67 -7.69 5.65 -5.75
C SER A 67 -6.31 6.07 -5.25
N TYR A 68 -5.70 7.07 -5.89
CA TYR A 68 -4.42 7.64 -5.44
C TYR A 68 -4.49 8.16 -3.99
N LYS A 69 -5.50 8.98 -3.66
CA LYS A 69 -5.69 9.51 -2.31
C LYS A 69 -5.82 8.39 -1.26
N SER A 70 -6.65 7.38 -1.55
CA SER A 70 -6.84 6.23 -0.66
C SER A 70 -5.55 5.44 -0.46
N LEU A 71 -4.80 5.16 -1.53
CA LEU A 71 -3.53 4.42 -1.48
C LEU A 71 -2.45 5.18 -0.71
N MET A 72 -2.35 6.50 -0.90
CA MET A 72 -1.37 7.33 -0.18
C MET A 72 -1.68 7.45 1.30
N GLN A 73 -2.94 7.67 1.66
CA GLN A 73 -3.32 7.70 3.08
C GLN A 73 -3.04 6.35 3.76
N PHE A 74 -3.35 5.24 3.09
CA PHE A 74 -3.05 3.90 3.60
C PHE A 74 -1.53 3.69 3.76
N ARG A 75 -0.73 4.02 2.74
CA ARG A 75 0.74 3.96 2.81
C ARG A 75 1.29 4.79 3.98
N THR A 76 0.79 6.00 4.18
CA THR A 76 1.18 6.86 5.30
C THR A 76 0.86 6.23 6.65
N ILE A 77 -0.31 5.62 6.81
CA ILE A 77 -0.67 4.89 8.04
C ILE A 77 0.31 3.74 8.29
N CYS A 78 0.57 2.91 7.28
CA CYS A 78 1.50 1.78 7.41
C CYS A 78 2.92 2.22 7.81
N LEU A 79 3.45 3.26 7.15
CA LEU A 79 4.77 3.80 7.47
C LEU A 79 4.82 4.45 8.85
N ARG A 80 3.81 5.24 9.22
CA ARG A 80 3.77 5.98 10.49
C ARG A 80 3.63 5.05 11.70
N GLU A 81 2.82 4.01 11.58
CA GLU A 81 2.41 3.18 12.72
C GLU A 81 3.22 1.90 12.85
N TYR A 82 3.73 1.39 11.72
CA TYR A 82 4.46 0.11 11.65
C TYR A 82 5.82 0.22 10.97
N GLY A 83 6.24 1.40 10.50
CA GLY A 83 7.53 1.59 9.83
C GLY A 83 7.61 1.01 8.41
N GLY A 84 6.55 0.36 7.91
CA GLY A 84 6.60 -0.31 6.63
C GLY A 84 5.31 -1.01 6.28
N LEU A 85 5.11 -1.26 4.98
CA LEU A 85 3.93 -1.97 4.48
C LEU A 85 3.97 -3.46 4.89
N ARG A 86 5.15 -4.09 4.85
CA ARG A 86 5.32 -5.50 5.23
C ARG A 86 5.07 -5.72 6.72
N GLU A 87 5.55 -4.80 7.56
CA GLU A 87 5.31 -4.79 9.00
C GLU A 87 3.84 -4.49 9.32
N ALA A 88 3.23 -3.51 8.65
CA ALA A 88 1.81 -3.22 8.80
C ALA A 88 0.94 -4.42 8.40
N PHE A 89 1.33 -5.13 7.33
CA PHE A 89 0.65 -6.36 6.95
C PHE A 89 0.75 -7.42 8.04
N LYS A 90 1.97 -7.75 8.47
CA LYS A 90 2.22 -8.83 9.42
C LYS A 90 1.69 -8.58 10.83
N PHE A 91 1.69 -7.33 11.30
CA PHE A 91 1.35 -6.99 12.69
C PHE A 91 0.01 -6.26 12.82
N GLY A 92 -0.52 -5.69 11.74
CA GLY A 92 -1.76 -4.92 11.73
C GLY A 92 -2.89 -5.61 10.99
N LEU A 93 -2.66 -5.96 9.72
CA LEU A 93 -3.70 -6.51 8.84
C LEU A 93 -3.92 -8.02 9.05
N ASP A 94 -2.87 -8.81 9.01
CA ASP A 94 -2.87 -10.27 9.18
C ASP A 94 -2.65 -10.66 10.64
N ARG A 95 -3.59 -10.29 11.52
CA ARG A 95 -3.51 -10.61 12.97
C ARG A 95 -3.63 -12.11 13.24
N SER A 96 -4.34 -12.83 12.38
CA SER A 96 -4.50 -14.30 12.42
C SER A 96 -3.22 -15.04 12.02
N GLY A 97 -2.34 -14.42 11.22
CA GLY A 97 -1.16 -15.09 10.66
C GLY A 97 -1.53 -16.05 9.53
N SER A 98 -2.62 -15.79 8.81
CA SER A 98 -3.09 -16.59 7.67
C SER A 98 -2.26 -16.35 6.40
N GLY A 99 -1.43 -15.31 6.36
CA GLY A 99 -0.70 -14.89 5.16
C GLY A 99 -1.57 -14.11 4.16
N THR A 100 -2.83 -13.89 4.49
CA THR A 100 -3.83 -13.18 3.68
C THR A 100 -4.60 -12.19 4.54
N CYS A 101 -5.12 -11.12 3.92
CA CYS A 101 -5.97 -10.13 4.55
C CYS A 101 -7.29 -9.99 3.78
N THR A 102 -8.40 -10.21 4.47
CA THR A 102 -9.75 -10.06 3.94
C THR A 102 -10.20 -8.61 3.94
N LYS A 103 -11.23 -8.29 3.15
CA LYS A 103 -11.83 -6.95 3.13
C LYS A 103 -12.33 -6.48 4.49
N LYS A 104 -12.79 -7.42 5.32
CA LYS A 104 -13.24 -7.14 6.68
C LYS A 104 -12.07 -6.74 7.58
N GLU A 105 -10.94 -7.44 7.48
CA GLU A 105 -9.74 -7.14 8.26
C GLU A 105 -9.13 -5.80 7.85
N LEU A 106 -9.05 -5.52 6.54
CA LEU A 106 -8.63 -4.22 6.04
C LEU A 106 -9.55 -3.11 6.58
N ARG A 107 -10.87 -3.29 6.51
CA ARG A 107 -11.82 -2.28 7.01
C ARG A 107 -11.64 -2.01 8.51
N GLN A 108 -11.48 -3.06 9.31
CA GLN A 108 -11.25 -2.90 10.75
C GLN A 108 -9.94 -2.17 11.02
N PHE A 109 -8.87 -2.54 10.31
CA PHE A 109 -7.59 -1.85 10.40
C PHE A 109 -7.76 -0.36 10.10
N LEU A 110 -8.38 0.01 8.98
CA LEU A 110 -8.57 1.40 8.59
C LEU A 110 -9.41 2.22 9.58
N GLN A 111 -10.39 1.59 10.25
CA GLN A 111 -11.17 2.22 11.31
C GLN A 111 -10.34 2.57 12.54
N ASP A 112 -9.34 1.75 12.88
CA ASP A 112 -8.47 1.96 14.04
C ASP A 112 -7.49 3.15 13.84
N PHE A 113 -7.39 3.73 12.64
CA PHE A 113 -6.41 4.78 12.27
C PHE A 113 -7.02 6.02 11.60
N ASP A 114 -8.33 6.25 11.78
CA ASP A 114 -9.06 7.41 11.23
C ASP A 114 -8.86 7.58 9.71
N PHE A 115 -8.91 6.47 8.96
CA PHE A 115 -8.83 6.53 7.51
C PHE A 115 -10.03 7.28 6.92
N ALA A 116 -9.74 8.33 6.16
CA ALA A 116 -10.74 9.24 5.57
C ALA A 116 -10.97 8.98 4.08
N GLY A 117 -10.21 8.05 3.49
CA GLY A 117 -10.35 7.65 2.09
C GLY A 117 -11.50 6.67 1.88
N ASP A 118 -11.72 6.31 0.62
CA ASP A 118 -12.69 5.28 0.25
C ASP A 118 -12.07 3.89 0.41
N CYS A 119 -12.58 3.12 1.37
CA CYS A 119 -12.17 1.74 1.65
C CYS A 119 -12.49 0.79 0.50
N ALA A 120 -13.57 1.01 -0.25
CA ALA A 120 -13.91 0.19 -1.40
C ALA A 120 -12.98 0.47 -2.59
N ALA A 121 -12.67 1.75 -2.83
CA ALA A 121 -11.66 2.13 -3.82
C ALA A 121 -10.28 1.59 -3.46
N LEU A 122 -9.88 1.68 -2.18
CA LEU A 122 -8.63 1.10 -1.70
C LEU A 122 -8.58 -0.41 -1.92
N TRP A 123 -9.64 -1.13 -1.55
CA TRP A 123 -9.72 -2.57 -1.78
C TRP A 123 -9.54 -2.90 -3.26
N SER A 124 -10.33 -2.27 -4.13
CA SER A 124 -10.27 -2.48 -5.58
C SER A 124 -8.94 -2.09 -6.21
N ALA A 125 -8.13 -1.28 -5.53
CA ALA A 125 -6.81 -0.87 -5.96
C ALA A 125 -5.69 -1.83 -5.50
N LEU A 126 -5.87 -2.44 -4.33
CA LEU A 126 -4.92 -3.37 -3.73
C LEU A 126 -5.09 -4.80 -4.27
N ASP A 127 -6.34 -5.28 -4.30
CA ASP A 127 -6.76 -6.60 -4.79
C ASP A 127 -6.66 -6.61 -6.32
N GLU A 128 -5.44 -6.83 -6.80
CA GLU A 128 -5.16 -6.72 -8.21
C GLU A 128 -5.81 -7.85 -8.95
N ASN A 129 -5.68 -9.08 -8.47
CA ASN A 129 -6.12 -10.29 -9.14
C ASN A 129 -7.62 -10.61 -8.97
N GLU A 130 -8.35 -9.83 -8.14
CA GLU A 130 -9.76 -10.00 -7.82
C GLU A 130 -10.06 -11.36 -7.13
N ASP A 131 -9.11 -11.90 -6.37
CA ASP A 131 -9.27 -13.18 -5.66
C ASP A 131 -10.01 -13.06 -4.32
N GLY A 132 -10.26 -11.83 -3.87
CA GLY A 132 -11.04 -11.54 -2.67
C GLY A 132 -10.23 -11.54 -1.37
N TYR A 133 -8.90 -11.63 -1.44
CA TYR A 133 -7.99 -11.39 -0.33
C TYR A 133 -6.77 -10.58 -0.76
N LEU A 134 -5.99 -10.08 0.19
CA LEU A 134 -4.74 -9.37 -0.07
C LEU A 134 -3.58 -10.16 0.48
N THR A 135 -2.52 -10.27 -0.30
CA THR A 135 -1.22 -10.82 0.12
C THR A 135 -0.21 -9.71 0.36
N VAL A 136 0.89 -10.03 1.04
CA VAL A 136 1.97 -9.07 1.27
C VAL A 136 2.60 -8.58 -0.05
N ASP A 137 2.64 -9.43 -1.07
CA ASP A 137 3.25 -9.11 -2.35
C ASP A 137 2.40 -8.11 -3.16
N GLU A 138 1.07 -8.18 -3.01
CA GLU A 138 0.15 -7.21 -3.61
C GLU A 138 0.26 -5.81 -3.00
N LEU A 139 0.92 -5.66 -1.85
CA LEU A 139 1.20 -4.37 -1.22
C LEU A 139 2.56 -3.80 -1.62
N ASP A 140 3.45 -4.61 -2.20
CA ASP A 140 4.86 -4.23 -2.36
C ASP A 140 5.07 -3.12 -3.40
N PHE A 141 4.16 -3.00 -4.37
CA PHE A 141 4.19 -1.89 -5.33
C PHE A 141 4.11 -0.51 -4.65
N LEU A 142 3.39 -0.41 -3.52
CA LEU A 142 3.31 0.84 -2.76
C LEU A 142 4.61 1.16 -2.01
N SER A 143 5.45 0.17 -1.72
CA SER A 143 6.77 0.39 -1.13
C SER A 143 7.69 1.12 -2.11
N GLN A 144 7.57 0.79 -3.40
CA GLN A 144 8.48 1.23 -4.46
C GLN A 144 8.05 2.52 -5.16
N TRP A 145 6.84 3.02 -4.89
CA TRP A 145 6.32 4.23 -5.51
C TRP A 145 7.16 5.47 -5.20
N GLN A 146 7.70 6.07 -6.27
CA GLN A 146 8.57 7.25 -6.22
C GLN A 146 7.82 8.57 -6.46
N GLY A 147 6.61 8.52 -7.02
CA GLY A 147 5.78 9.71 -7.31
C GLY A 147 6.45 10.75 -8.24
N GLU A 148 5.86 11.94 -8.37
CA GLU A 148 6.45 13.07 -9.12
C GLU A 148 7.54 13.84 -8.33
N ARG A 149 7.53 13.71 -7.00
CA ARG A 149 8.58 14.09 -6.04
C ARG A 149 8.04 13.69 -4.69
N TYR A 150 8.20 12.43 -4.29
CA TYR A 150 7.95 12.06 -2.90
C TYR A 150 8.99 12.82 -2.04
N ARG A 151 8.57 13.88 -1.32
CA ARG A 151 9.42 14.53 -0.32
C ARG A 151 9.57 13.57 0.86
N SER A 152 10.56 12.70 0.77
CA SER A 152 10.95 11.71 1.78
C SER A 152 11.14 12.32 3.17
N ASP A 153 11.50 13.61 3.23
CA ASP A 153 11.92 14.32 4.44
C ASP A 153 10.84 14.44 5.55
N GLU A 154 9.56 14.33 5.21
CA GLU A 154 8.47 14.52 6.19
C GLU A 154 8.06 13.21 6.89
N VAL A 155 8.24 12.06 6.22
CA VAL A 155 7.88 10.74 6.75
C VAL A 155 8.97 10.17 7.65
N GLU A 156 10.25 10.42 7.32
CA GLU A 156 11.39 9.91 8.09
C GLU A 156 11.42 10.45 9.54
N ARG A 157 10.93 11.68 9.76
CA ARG A 157 10.78 12.27 11.10
C ARG A 157 9.63 11.70 11.93
N GLN A 158 8.64 11.05 11.30
CA GLN A 158 7.51 10.40 11.99
C GLN A 158 7.80 8.95 12.38
N PHE A 159 8.78 8.31 11.74
CA PHE A 159 9.20 6.93 11.96
C PHE A 159 9.60 6.62 13.43
N ASP A 160 10.26 7.56 14.11
CA ASP A 160 10.64 7.44 15.52
C ASP A 160 9.45 7.25 16.48
N ARG A 161 8.23 7.62 16.07
CA ARG A 161 7.02 7.43 16.89
C ARG A 161 6.38 6.05 16.69
N GLY A 162 6.44 5.50 15.48
CA GLY A 162 5.88 4.19 15.13
C GLY A 162 6.60 3.02 15.78
N LEU A 163 7.93 3.14 15.99
CA LEU A 163 8.75 2.12 16.63
C LEU A 163 8.21 1.73 18.03
N LYS A 164 7.64 2.69 18.77
CA LYS A 164 7.02 2.45 20.09
C LYS A 164 5.84 1.47 20.01
N ARG A 165 5.03 1.51 18.96
CA ARG A 165 3.83 0.66 18.82
C ARG A 165 4.20 -0.76 18.42
N LEU A 166 5.16 -0.94 17.51
CA LEU A 166 5.73 -2.25 17.18
C LEU A 166 6.34 -2.95 18.41
N LEU A 167 7.04 -2.20 19.27
CA LEU A 167 7.60 -2.73 20.52
C LEU A 167 6.50 -3.18 21.50
N LEU A 168 5.38 -2.45 21.58
CA LEU A 168 4.21 -2.84 22.39
C LEU A 168 3.54 -4.11 21.85
N CYS A 169 3.33 -4.23 20.53
CA CYS A 169 2.82 -5.45 19.89
C CYS A 169 3.73 -6.67 20.15
N ARG A 170 5.06 -6.46 20.18
CA ARG A 170 6.05 -7.51 20.47
C ARG A 170 6.04 -7.94 21.94
N GLN A 171 5.83 -7.00 22.88
CA GLN A 171 5.75 -7.29 24.32
C GLN A 171 4.43 -7.99 24.73
N GLY A 172 3.30 -7.69 24.08
CA GLY A 172 2.03 -8.39 24.32
C GLY A 172 2.06 -9.89 23.97
N ARG A 173 2.91 -10.30 23.03
CA ARG A 173 3.10 -11.72 22.64
C ARG A 173 3.93 -12.54 23.63
N LEU A 174 4.75 -11.89 24.46
CA LEU A 174 5.57 -12.55 25.49
C LEU A 174 4.81 -12.80 26.81
N GLY A 175 3.64 -12.17 27.01
CA GLY A 175 2.85 -12.28 28.24
C GLY A 175 1.89 -13.48 28.32
N SER A 176 1.84 -14.36 27.31
CA SER A 176 0.86 -15.46 27.24
C SER A 176 1.45 -16.87 27.36
N LYS A 177 2.72 -17.02 27.79
CA LYS A 177 3.26 -18.31 28.21
C LYS A 177 3.41 -18.36 29.72
N GLY A 178 2.39 -18.92 30.35
CA GLY A 178 2.49 -19.79 31.53
C GLY A 178 3.37 -19.29 32.67
N SER A 179 2.75 -18.55 33.59
CA SER A 179 3.06 -18.66 35.01
C SER A 179 2.92 -20.12 35.45
N SER A 180 4.03 -20.84 35.52
CA SER A 180 4.18 -22.01 36.38
C SER A 180 5.66 -22.34 36.51
N PHE A 181 6.32 -21.74 37.50
CA PHE A 181 7.32 -22.44 38.30
C PHE A 181 7.35 -21.81 39.69
N MET A 182 6.58 -22.41 40.59
CA MET A 182 6.68 -22.17 42.02
C MET A 182 8.00 -22.73 42.56
N SER A 183 8.64 -21.90 43.38
CA SER A 183 9.27 -22.24 44.66
C SER A 183 10.61 -22.97 44.73
N SER A 184 11.37 -22.52 45.74
CA SER A 184 12.57 -23.08 46.38
C SER A 184 13.88 -22.73 45.68
N VAL A 185 14.90 -22.12 46.31
CA VAL A 185 15.33 -22.14 47.72
C VAL A 185 16.03 -20.81 48.06
N ALA A 186 15.72 -20.26 49.24
CA ALA A 186 16.50 -19.23 49.92
C ALA A 186 17.64 -19.87 50.74
N SER A 187 18.67 -19.06 51.05
CA SER A 187 19.87 -19.35 51.87
C SER A 187 21.09 -19.75 51.03
N MET A 188 22.22 -19.04 51.06
CA MET A 188 23.02 -18.78 52.26
C MET A 188 23.94 -17.57 52.04
N LYS A 189 23.92 -16.62 52.98
CA LYS A 189 25.04 -15.69 53.22
C LYS A 189 26.17 -16.48 53.92
N ARG A 190 27.40 -16.36 53.43
CA ARG A 190 28.57 -15.89 54.17
C ARG A 190 29.75 -15.76 53.22
#